data_AF-A0A7V2J7H7-F1
#
_entry.id   AF-A0A7V2J7H7-F1
#
_cell.length_a   1.000
_cell.length_b   1.000
_cell.length_c   1.000
_cell.angle_alpha   90.00
_cell.angle_beta   90.00
_cell.angle_gamma   90.00
#
_symmetry.space_group_name_H-M   'P 1'
#
loop_
_entity.id
_entity.type
_entity.pdbx_description
1 polymer ?
#
loop_
_entity_poly.entity_id
_entity_poly.type
_entity_poly.pdbx_seq_one_letter_code
_entity_poly.pdbx_strand_id
1 'polypeptide(L)'
;ISMVKGGRLAEIAFPAEIVTFMISDVVGDKLDVIASGPTAPDTSTFRDAINVINKYGLAEKAPGSVMEVLARGDEGLIPETPKKSAAVFNKVNNLIIGSNRKALDAAVISARSMGYETEILSSKLIGDAHKAAKWLAGKSLEFKAKKDRLQLKPRCLICGGETTVTVKGKGKGGRNTEFALVFAMEVEGIESITMLSAGTDGTDGPTDAAGAMVNGETIESARGLGLDPEKYLEENDSYNFFNKMGSLIITGPTGTNVMDIQIVIID
;
A
#
# COMPACT_ATOMS: atom_id res chain seq x y z
N ILE A 1 6.56 -6.14 25.53
CA ILE A 1 5.66 -7.17 26.11
C ILE A 1 5.50 -8.45 25.26
N SER A 2 6.47 -8.80 24.41
CA SER A 2 6.45 -10.06 23.63
C SER A 2 7.72 -10.84 23.92
N MET A 3 7.67 -12.16 23.79
CA MET A 3 8.85 -13.03 23.92
C MET A 3 9.59 -13.24 22.60
N VAL A 4 9.02 -12.85 21.45
CA VAL A 4 9.61 -13.14 20.13
C VAL A 4 9.77 -11.91 19.22
N LYS A 5 8.94 -10.87 19.39
CA LYS A 5 9.01 -9.63 18.60
C LYS A 5 10.21 -8.76 19.01
N GLY A 6 10.55 -7.77 18.18
CA GLY A 6 11.62 -6.81 18.47
C GLY A 6 12.99 -7.44 18.64
N GLY A 7 13.33 -8.39 17.77
CA GLY A 7 14.62 -9.08 17.74
C GLY A 7 14.77 -10.24 18.72
N ARG A 8 13.78 -10.49 19.59
CA ARG A 8 13.88 -11.54 20.62
C ARG A 8 13.91 -12.96 20.05
N LEU A 9 13.30 -13.21 18.89
CA LEU A 9 13.47 -14.51 18.22
C LEU A 9 14.94 -14.73 17.83
N ALA A 10 15.62 -13.67 17.40
CA ALA A 10 17.05 -13.77 17.12
C ALA A 10 17.85 -14.06 18.40
N GLU A 11 17.51 -13.44 19.53
CA GLU A 11 18.17 -13.71 20.81
C GLU A 11 17.99 -15.16 21.26
N ILE A 12 16.79 -15.70 21.10
CA ILE A 12 16.48 -17.10 21.46
C ILE A 12 17.33 -18.08 20.64
N ALA A 13 17.53 -17.80 19.35
CA ALA A 13 18.28 -18.68 18.46
C ALA A 13 19.81 -18.50 18.59
N PHE A 14 20.30 -17.41 19.16
CA PHE A 14 21.72 -17.15 19.33
C PHE A 14 22.40 -18.29 20.15
N PRO A 15 23.56 -18.84 19.72
CA PRO A 15 24.48 -18.35 18.68
C PRO A 15 24.26 -18.91 17.26
N ALA A 16 23.14 -19.60 17.00
CA ALA A 16 22.85 -20.13 15.66
C ALA A 16 22.68 -19.00 14.63
N GLU A 17 22.95 -19.34 13.36
CA GLU A 17 22.74 -18.44 12.24
C GLU A 17 21.27 -18.46 11.80
N ILE A 18 20.72 -17.29 11.49
CA ILE A 18 19.34 -17.11 11.04
C ILE A 18 19.36 -16.46 9.67
N VAL A 19 18.66 -17.07 8.72
CA VAL A 19 18.34 -16.47 7.43
C VAL A 19 16.83 -16.34 7.34
N THR A 20 16.34 -15.10 7.31
CA THR A 20 14.90 -14.79 7.24
C THR A 20 14.55 -14.31 5.85
N PHE A 21 13.63 -15.01 5.20
CA PHE A 21 13.02 -14.55 3.95
C PHE A 21 11.69 -13.85 4.24
N MET A 22 11.53 -12.62 3.75
CA MET A 22 10.41 -11.76 4.05
C MET A 22 9.63 -11.38 2.80
N ILE A 23 8.31 -11.37 2.93
CA ILE A 23 7.40 -10.69 2.01
C ILE A 23 6.88 -9.47 2.76
N SER A 24 7.09 -8.29 2.20
CA SER A 24 6.78 -7.01 2.82
C SER A 24 5.45 -6.48 2.29
N ASP A 25 4.49 -6.36 3.20
CA ASP A 25 3.24 -5.63 3.08
C ASP A 25 3.32 -4.23 3.73
N VAL A 26 4.54 -3.76 4.01
CA VAL A 26 4.80 -2.48 4.70
C VAL A 26 5.40 -1.47 3.75
N VAL A 27 4.80 -0.28 3.67
CA VAL A 27 5.34 0.82 2.86
C VAL A 27 6.76 1.16 3.32
N GLY A 28 7.71 1.06 2.37
CA GLY A 28 9.11 1.36 2.62
C GLY A 28 9.92 0.24 3.29
N ASP A 29 9.35 -0.98 3.39
CA ASP A 29 10.11 -2.20 3.67
C ASP A 29 10.89 -2.18 5.00
N LYS A 30 10.30 -1.55 6.03
CA LYS A 30 10.91 -1.42 7.35
C LYS A 30 10.90 -2.76 8.11
N LEU A 31 12.08 -3.37 8.27
CA LEU A 31 12.26 -4.69 8.87
C LEU A 31 11.75 -4.81 10.32
N ASP A 32 11.86 -3.75 11.10
CA ASP A 32 11.38 -3.66 12.49
C ASP A 32 9.84 -3.61 12.58
N VAL A 33 9.17 -3.28 11.49
CA VAL A 33 7.71 -3.25 11.38
C VAL A 33 7.15 -4.57 10.85
N ILE A 34 7.80 -5.17 9.84
CA ILE A 34 7.38 -6.46 9.24
C ILE A 34 7.31 -7.53 10.34
N ALA A 35 6.12 -8.09 10.57
CA ALA A 35 5.85 -9.03 11.66
C ALA A 35 6.27 -8.53 13.07
N SER A 36 6.42 -7.22 13.26
CA SER A 36 7.04 -6.57 14.43
C SER A 36 8.51 -6.97 14.67
N GLY A 37 9.25 -7.22 13.59
CA GLY A 37 10.69 -7.38 13.57
C GLY A 37 11.24 -8.46 14.48
N PRO A 38 10.76 -9.72 14.46
CA PRO A 38 11.22 -10.76 15.38
C PRO A 38 12.72 -11.06 15.25
N THR A 39 13.30 -10.83 14.07
CA THR A 39 14.73 -10.98 13.77
C THR A 39 15.41 -9.66 13.42
N ALA A 40 14.77 -8.52 13.69
CA ALA A 40 15.29 -7.20 13.40
C ALA A 40 15.56 -6.44 14.71
N PRO A 41 16.54 -5.53 14.75
CA PRO A 41 16.76 -4.68 15.91
C PRO A 41 15.58 -3.74 16.13
N ASP A 42 15.21 -3.56 17.40
CA ASP A 42 14.18 -2.61 17.80
C ASP A 42 14.84 -1.35 18.38
N THR A 43 14.57 -0.20 17.76
CA THR A 43 15.14 1.09 18.20
C THR A 43 14.39 1.74 19.34
N SER A 44 13.15 1.30 19.62
CA SER A 44 12.32 1.85 20.69
C SER A 44 12.71 1.32 22.06
N THR A 45 12.16 1.89 23.12
CA THR A 45 12.42 1.47 24.51
C THR A 45 11.13 1.20 25.28
N PHE A 46 11.26 0.58 26.45
CA PHE A 46 10.18 0.50 27.44
C PHE A 46 9.62 1.89 27.78
N ARG A 47 10.48 2.91 27.92
CA ARG A 47 10.06 4.29 28.15
C ARG A 47 9.21 4.82 27.00
N ASP A 48 9.59 4.55 25.75
CA ASP A 48 8.81 4.95 24.58
C ASP A 48 7.43 4.31 24.59
N ALA A 49 7.34 3.03 24.93
CA ALA A 49 6.05 2.33 25.05
C ALA A 49 5.15 2.97 26.14
N ILE A 50 5.71 3.31 27.31
CA ILE A 50 4.99 4.02 28.38
C ILE A 50 4.52 5.40 27.90
N ASN A 51 5.39 6.15 27.21
CA ASN A 51 5.05 7.45 26.66
C ASN A 51 3.90 7.38 25.66
N VAL A 52 3.86 6.34 24.82
CA VAL A 52 2.75 6.10 23.89
C VAL A 52 1.45 5.83 24.65
N ILE A 53 1.47 4.97 25.66
CA ILE A 53 0.28 4.67 26.48
C ILE A 53 -0.28 5.95 27.13
N ASN A 54 0.59 6.78 27.69
CA ASN A 54 0.20 8.03 28.34
C ASN A 54 -0.33 9.05 27.32
N LYS A 55 0.33 9.20 26.17
CA LYS A 55 -0.08 10.10 25.09
C LYS A 55 -1.53 9.86 24.65
N TYR A 56 -1.98 8.60 24.63
CA TYR A 56 -3.33 8.23 24.23
C TYR A 56 -4.31 8.06 25.40
N GLY A 57 -3.90 8.40 26.64
CA GLY A 57 -4.76 8.29 27.82
C GLY A 57 -5.19 6.85 28.13
N LEU A 58 -4.31 5.89 27.86
CA LEU A 58 -4.61 4.45 27.99
C LEU A 58 -4.10 3.83 29.29
N ALA A 59 -3.38 4.57 30.13
CA ALA A 59 -2.73 4.03 31.33
C ALA A 59 -3.71 3.31 32.27
N GLU A 60 -4.90 3.88 32.50
CA GLU A 60 -5.94 3.29 33.36
C GLU A 60 -6.70 2.14 32.68
N LYS A 61 -6.65 2.06 31.34
CA LYS A 61 -7.31 1.01 30.55
C LYS A 61 -6.40 -0.20 30.31
N ALA A 62 -5.10 -0.02 30.41
CA ALA A 62 -4.12 -1.07 30.22
C ALA A 62 -4.19 -2.08 31.40
N PRO A 63 -4.10 -3.39 31.16
CA PRO A 63 -4.03 -4.38 32.24
C PRO A 63 -2.83 -4.10 33.16
N GLY A 64 -3.03 -4.28 34.47
CA GLY A 64 -1.97 -4.06 35.47
C GLY A 64 -0.69 -4.84 35.17
N SER A 65 -0.81 -6.08 34.67
CA SER A 65 0.33 -6.92 34.27
C SER A 65 1.15 -6.33 33.12
N VAL A 66 0.52 -5.60 32.20
CA VAL A 66 1.23 -4.91 31.10
C VAL A 66 2.02 -3.73 31.65
N MET A 67 1.37 -2.90 32.46
CA MET A 67 2.00 -1.73 33.07
C MET A 67 3.16 -2.13 33.98
N GLU A 68 3.02 -3.24 34.73
CA GLU A 68 4.09 -3.79 35.56
C GLU A 68 5.31 -4.21 34.72
N VAL A 69 5.11 -4.95 33.63
CA VAL A 69 6.21 -5.36 32.74
C VAL A 69 6.93 -4.15 32.15
N LEU A 70 6.17 -3.11 31.74
CA LEU A 70 6.75 -1.90 31.17
C LEU A 70 7.55 -1.11 32.22
N ALA A 71 7.00 -0.92 33.42
CA ALA A 71 7.67 -0.23 34.52
C ALA A 71 8.96 -0.94 34.93
N ARG A 72 8.91 -2.27 35.10
CA ARG A 72 10.09 -3.08 35.42
C ARG A 72 11.15 -3.01 34.32
N GLY A 73 10.74 -2.97 33.06
CA GLY A 73 11.66 -2.80 31.93
C GLY A 73 12.34 -1.43 31.92
N ASP A 74 11.57 -0.38 32.17
CA ASP A 74 12.05 1.00 32.25
C ASP A 74 12.96 1.26 33.46
N GLU A 75 12.76 0.52 34.56
CA GLU A 75 13.67 0.46 35.72
C GLU A 75 14.92 -0.41 35.48
N GLY A 76 15.01 -1.10 34.34
CA GLY A 76 16.13 -1.98 34.00
C GLY A 76 16.11 -3.35 34.68
N LEU A 77 15.01 -3.73 35.32
CA LEU A 77 14.81 -5.05 35.94
C LEU A 77 14.51 -6.15 34.91
N ILE A 78 14.05 -5.74 33.73
CA ILE A 78 13.86 -6.62 32.57
C ILE A 78 14.71 -6.05 31.43
N PRO A 79 15.53 -6.87 30.74
CA PRO A 79 16.32 -6.40 29.62
C PRO A 79 15.44 -5.82 28.51
N GLU A 80 15.92 -4.72 27.93
CA GLU A 80 15.34 -4.10 26.75
C GLU A 80 15.36 -5.06 25.54
N THR A 81 14.54 -4.78 24.53
CA THR A 81 14.69 -5.44 23.23
C THR A 81 16.10 -5.23 22.65
N PRO A 82 16.68 -6.24 21.97
CA PRO A 82 18.02 -6.18 21.42
C PRO A 82 18.18 -5.01 20.46
N LYS A 83 19.17 -4.17 20.76
CA LYS A 83 19.52 -2.99 19.94
C LYS A 83 20.42 -3.38 18.79
N LYS A 84 20.53 -2.49 17.79
CA LYS A 84 21.33 -2.72 16.57
C LYS A 84 22.77 -3.17 16.84
N SER A 85 23.37 -2.79 17.96
CA SER A 85 24.72 -3.17 18.37
C SER A 85 24.82 -4.56 19.04
N ALA A 86 23.70 -5.23 19.32
CA ALA A 86 23.69 -6.53 19.98
C ALA A 86 24.34 -7.59 19.08
N ALA A 87 25.24 -8.39 19.67
CA ALA A 87 26.05 -9.38 18.95
C ALA A 87 25.21 -10.43 18.19
N VAL A 88 23.97 -10.65 18.63
CA VAL A 88 23.00 -11.52 17.95
C VAL A 88 22.81 -11.16 16.49
N PHE A 89 22.77 -9.88 16.13
CA PHE A 89 22.52 -9.45 14.76
C PHE A 89 23.70 -9.69 13.81
N ASN A 90 24.88 -10.04 14.32
CA ASN A 90 26.00 -10.50 13.49
C ASN A 90 25.76 -11.90 12.89
N LYS A 91 24.76 -12.64 13.39
CA LYS A 91 24.35 -13.98 12.94
C LYS A 91 23.00 -13.98 12.24
N VAL A 92 22.45 -12.81 11.93
CA VAL A 92 21.13 -12.68 11.29
C VAL A 92 21.27 -12.05 9.91
N ASN A 93 20.69 -12.72 8.92
CA ASN A 93 20.52 -12.19 7.58
C ASN A 93 19.03 -12.08 7.25
N ASN A 94 18.55 -10.84 7.05
CA ASN A 94 17.16 -10.55 6.73
C ASN A 94 17.05 -10.17 5.25
N LEU A 95 16.30 -10.96 4.47
CA LEU A 95 16.20 -10.84 3.02
C LEU A 95 14.74 -10.60 2.59
N ILE A 96 14.47 -9.45 1.98
CA ILE A 96 13.17 -9.16 1.38
C ILE A 96 13.08 -9.79 0.00
N ILE A 97 12.28 -10.84 -0.12
CA ILE A 97 12.09 -11.61 -1.36
C ILE A 97 10.81 -11.20 -2.10
N GLY A 98 9.83 -10.61 -1.41
CA GLY A 98 8.65 -9.99 -2.00
C GLY A 98 8.44 -8.60 -1.43
N SER A 99 8.19 -7.60 -2.27
CA SER A 99 7.79 -6.25 -1.83
C SER A 99 7.10 -5.51 -2.97
N ASN A 100 6.46 -4.38 -2.65
CA ASN A 100 5.79 -3.56 -3.65
C ASN A 100 6.77 -3.14 -4.74
N ARG A 101 7.99 -2.74 -4.35
CA ARG A 101 9.03 -2.35 -5.30
C ARG A 101 9.34 -3.45 -6.32
N LYS A 102 9.40 -4.72 -5.90
CA LYS A 102 9.61 -5.86 -6.81
C LYS A 102 8.44 -6.03 -7.79
N ALA A 103 7.21 -5.81 -7.33
CA ALA A 103 6.03 -5.83 -8.22
C ALA A 103 6.08 -4.68 -9.25
N LEU A 104 6.47 -3.46 -8.83
CA LEU A 104 6.62 -2.33 -9.75
C LEU A 104 7.75 -2.55 -10.76
N ASP A 105 8.89 -3.10 -10.32
CA ASP A 105 10.01 -3.42 -11.21
C ASP A 105 9.59 -4.50 -12.25
N ALA A 106 8.76 -5.47 -11.87
CA ALA A 106 8.18 -6.45 -12.80
C ALA A 106 7.22 -5.80 -13.81
N ALA A 107 6.39 -4.84 -13.37
CA ALA A 107 5.52 -4.07 -14.26
C ALA A 107 6.33 -3.24 -15.27
N VAL A 108 7.45 -2.63 -14.83
CA VAL A 108 8.40 -1.93 -15.72
C VAL A 108 8.94 -2.86 -16.80
N ILE A 109 9.40 -4.06 -16.42
CA ILE A 109 9.95 -5.03 -17.38
C ILE A 109 8.88 -5.42 -18.41
N SER A 110 7.66 -5.73 -17.93
CA SER A 110 6.53 -6.09 -18.80
C SER A 110 6.20 -4.97 -19.79
N ALA A 111 5.99 -3.75 -19.31
CA ALA A 111 5.64 -2.61 -20.15
C ALA A 111 6.74 -2.27 -21.18
N ARG A 112 8.02 -2.33 -20.80
CA ARG A 112 9.13 -2.14 -21.75
C ARG A 112 9.16 -3.20 -22.84
N SER A 113 8.85 -4.45 -22.50
CA SER A 113 8.78 -5.54 -23.49
C SER A 113 7.68 -5.32 -24.53
N MET A 114 6.65 -4.54 -24.19
CA MET A 114 5.57 -4.13 -25.08
C MET A 114 5.84 -2.81 -25.84
N GLY A 115 7.03 -2.21 -25.66
CA GLY A 115 7.47 -1.01 -26.37
C GLY A 115 7.19 0.32 -25.66
N TYR A 116 6.67 0.30 -24.43
CA TYR A 116 6.43 1.51 -23.65
C TYR A 116 7.71 2.06 -23.01
N GLU A 117 7.88 3.38 -23.04
CA GLU A 117 8.75 4.04 -22.05
C GLU A 117 8.11 3.92 -20.67
N THR A 118 8.91 3.69 -19.62
CA THR A 118 8.36 3.45 -18.27
C THR A 118 8.96 4.40 -17.25
N GLU A 119 8.15 4.86 -16.31
CA GLU A 119 8.58 5.67 -15.18
C GLU A 119 7.85 5.24 -13.91
N ILE A 120 8.61 4.82 -12.87
CA ILE A 120 8.05 4.65 -11.53
C ILE A 120 8.02 6.02 -10.86
N LEU A 121 6.85 6.61 -10.73
CA LEU A 121 6.67 7.93 -10.11
C LEU A 121 6.78 7.87 -8.59
N SER A 122 6.30 6.78 -7.97
CA SER A 122 6.42 6.54 -6.54
C SER A 122 6.26 5.07 -6.19
N SER A 123 6.98 4.61 -5.17
CA SER A 123 6.79 3.30 -4.51
C SER A 123 6.31 3.44 -3.06
N LYS A 124 5.87 4.65 -2.69
CA LYS A 124 5.45 5.04 -1.35
C LYS A 124 4.21 5.92 -1.40
N LEU A 125 3.29 5.62 -2.31
CA LEU A 125 2.02 6.34 -2.41
C LEU A 125 1.17 6.02 -1.17
N ILE A 126 0.95 7.01 -0.31
CA ILE A 126 0.21 6.85 0.94
C ILE A 126 -0.77 8.00 1.13
N GLY A 127 -1.70 7.82 2.06
CA GLY A 127 -2.67 8.84 2.43
C GLY A 127 -3.99 8.64 1.68
N ASP A 128 -4.68 9.75 1.41
CA ASP A 128 -6.02 9.73 0.83
C ASP A 128 -6.01 9.32 -0.65
N ALA A 129 -6.81 8.30 -0.99
CA ALA A 129 -6.89 7.72 -2.33
C ALA A 129 -7.36 8.75 -3.38
N HIS A 130 -8.27 9.66 -3.03
CA HIS A 130 -8.78 10.66 -3.98
C HIS A 130 -7.71 11.69 -4.34
N LYS A 131 -6.96 12.17 -3.34
CA LYS A 131 -5.83 13.09 -3.57
C LYS A 131 -4.75 12.44 -4.42
N ALA A 132 -4.44 11.18 -4.14
CA ALA A 132 -3.45 10.42 -4.89
C ALA A 132 -3.91 10.19 -6.35
N ALA A 133 -5.19 9.89 -6.57
CA ALA A 133 -5.78 9.73 -7.90
C ALA A 133 -5.73 11.03 -8.73
N LYS A 134 -6.14 12.17 -8.16
CA LYS A 134 -6.05 13.49 -8.81
C LYS A 134 -4.61 13.85 -9.17
N TRP A 135 -3.66 13.56 -8.28
CA TRP A 135 -2.24 13.78 -8.56
C TRP A 135 -1.75 12.93 -9.74
N LEU A 136 -2.09 11.65 -9.78
CA LEU A 136 -1.70 10.76 -10.87
C LEU A 136 -2.38 11.14 -12.20
N ALA A 137 -3.64 11.54 -12.16
CA ALA A 137 -4.36 12.07 -13.33
C ALA A 137 -3.68 13.33 -13.87
N GLY A 138 -3.35 14.29 -13.00
CA GLY A 138 -2.61 15.50 -13.40
C GLY A 138 -1.27 15.19 -14.07
N LYS A 139 -0.50 14.22 -13.53
CA LYS A 139 0.75 13.76 -14.16
C LYS A 139 0.52 13.13 -15.53
N SER A 140 -0.57 12.37 -15.67
CA SER A 140 -0.95 11.72 -16.92
C SER A 140 -1.35 12.73 -17.99
N LEU A 141 -2.13 13.74 -17.62
CA LEU A 141 -2.53 14.85 -18.51
C LEU A 141 -1.35 15.71 -18.93
N GLU A 142 -0.45 16.07 -18.00
CA GLU A 142 0.80 16.77 -18.29
C GLU A 142 1.64 16.02 -19.33
N PHE A 143 1.77 14.70 -19.16
CA PHE A 143 2.51 13.87 -20.10
C PHE A 143 1.80 13.76 -21.45
N LYS A 144 0.49 13.51 -21.48
CA LYS A 144 -0.29 13.39 -22.72
C LYS A 144 -0.15 14.64 -23.58
N ALA A 145 -0.34 15.82 -23.00
CA ALA A 145 -0.18 17.08 -23.71
C ALA A 145 1.23 17.27 -24.28
N LYS A 146 2.26 16.89 -23.52
CA LYS A 146 3.65 16.94 -23.98
C LYS A 146 3.91 15.95 -25.12
N LYS A 147 3.37 14.74 -25.00
CA LYS A 147 3.49 13.68 -26.00
C LYS A 147 2.83 14.07 -27.32
N ASP A 148 1.62 14.61 -27.30
CA ASP A 148 0.94 15.03 -28.53
C ASP A 148 1.70 16.14 -29.25
N ARG A 149 2.19 17.13 -28.50
CA ARG A 149 2.96 18.25 -29.05
C ARG A 149 4.29 17.82 -29.65
N LEU A 150 4.97 16.85 -29.03
CA LEU A 150 6.34 16.44 -29.39
C LEU A 150 6.40 15.08 -30.09
N GLN A 151 5.25 14.44 -30.35
CA GLN A 151 5.12 13.10 -30.91
C GLN A 151 6.00 12.07 -30.18
N LEU A 152 5.97 12.09 -28.85
CA LEU A 152 6.76 11.16 -28.04
C LEU A 152 6.22 9.73 -28.11
N LYS A 153 7.07 8.77 -27.75
CA LYS A 153 6.66 7.36 -27.62
C LYS A 153 5.58 7.18 -26.54
N PRO A 154 4.73 6.16 -26.66
CA PRO A 154 3.81 5.76 -25.59
C PRO A 154 4.54 5.54 -24.27
N ARG A 155 3.87 5.85 -23.16
CA ARG A 155 4.46 5.75 -21.82
C ARG A 155 3.57 4.98 -20.86
N CYS A 156 4.22 4.25 -19.97
CA CYS A 156 3.64 3.58 -18.82
C CYS A 156 4.12 4.28 -17.54
N LEU A 157 3.22 4.99 -16.86
CA LEU A 157 3.47 5.57 -15.55
C LEU A 157 3.06 4.56 -14.48
N ILE A 158 3.94 4.32 -13.51
CA ILE A 158 3.76 3.27 -12.50
C ILE A 158 3.89 3.89 -11.12
N CYS A 159 2.94 3.57 -10.24
CA CYS A 159 2.96 3.89 -8.82
C CYS A 159 2.69 2.64 -7.99
N GLY A 160 3.10 2.68 -6.73
CA GLY A 160 2.67 1.71 -5.73
C GLY A 160 2.78 2.26 -4.32
N GLY A 161 2.12 1.58 -3.39
CA GLY A 161 2.00 1.98 -2.00
C GLY A 161 0.69 1.46 -1.42
N GLU A 162 0.17 2.13 -0.41
CA GLU A 162 -1.05 1.72 0.30
C GLU A 162 -1.86 2.99 0.62
N THR A 163 -2.89 3.25 -0.18
CA THR A 163 -3.77 4.40 0.05
C THR A 163 -4.89 4.07 1.03
N THR A 164 -5.64 5.07 1.44
CA THR A 164 -6.76 4.93 2.38
C THR A 164 -7.94 5.77 1.90
N VAL A 165 -9.13 5.31 2.24
CA VAL A 165 -10.39 6.03 2.00
C VAL A 165 -11.04 6.33 3.33
N THR A 166 -11.56 7.55 3.48
CA THR A 166 -12.44 7.88 4.60
C THR A 166 -13.86 7.48 4.25
N VAL A 167 -14.36 6.42 4.89
CA VAL A 167 -15.74 5.94 4.69
C VAL A 167 -16.72 6.91 5.35
N LYS A 168 -17.64 7.44 4.56
CA LYS A 168 -18.72 8.37 4.95
C LYS A 168 -20.11 7.82 4.58
N GLY A 169 -20.21 7.15 3.44
CA GLY A 169 -21.45 6.55 2.96
C GLY A 169 -21.67 5.12 3.44
N LYS A 170 -22.69 4.47 2.86
CA LYS A 170 -23.07 3.08 3.16
C LYS A 170 -22.84 2.12 2.00
N GLY A 171 -22.17 2.59 0.95
CA GLY A 171 -21.85 1.83 -0.24
C GLY A 171 -20.83 0.72 0.00
N LYS A 172 -20.52 0.05 -1.10
CA LYS A 172 -19.48 -0.97 -1.17
C LYS A 172 -18.36 -0.49 -2.10
N GLY A 173 -17.11 -0.64 -1.68
CA GLY A 173 -15.95 -0.21 -2.44
C GLY A 173 -14.66 -0.41 -1.66
N GLY A 174 -13.55 -0.08 -2.31
CA GLY A 174 -12.25 -0.01 -1.67
C GLY A 174 -11.44 1.16 -2.18
N ARG A 175 -10.20 1.24 -1.70
CA ARG A 175 -9.29 2.33 -2.02
C ARG A 175 -8.91 2.32 -3.50
N ASN A 176 -8.75 1.15 -4.11
CA ASN A 176 -8.35 1.04 -5.51
C ASN A 176 -9.51 1.35 -6.46
N THR A 177 -10.73 0.90 -6.15
CA THR A 177 -11.92 1.29 -6.92
C THR A 177 -12.21 2.78 -6.76
N GLU A 178 -12.15 3.36 -5.56
CA GLU A 178 -12.33 4.81 -5.44
C GLU A 178 -11.22 5.62 -6.12
N PHE A 179 -9.97 5.15 -6.06
CA PHE A 179 -8.87 5.74 -6.82
C PHE A 179 -9.18 5.73 -8.33
N ALA A 180 -9.63 4.60 -8.86
CA ALA A 180 -10.01 4.45 -10.26
C ALA A 180 -11.16 5.38 -10.66
N LEU A 181 -12.18 5.51 -9.82
CA LEU A 181 -13.33 6.38 -10.10
C LEU A 181 -12.93 7.85 -10.13
N VAL A 182 -12.15 8.30 -9.15
CA VAL A 182 -11.64 9.68 -9.12
C VAL A 182 -10.74 9.95 -10.30
N PHE A 183 -9.83 9.04 -10.65
CA PHE A 183 -8.96 9.22 -11.82
C PHE A 183 -9.78 9.34 -13.11
N ALA A 184 -10.79 8.48 -13.31
CA ALA A 184 -11.66 8.53 -14.47
C ALA A 184 -12.39 9.87 -14.62
N MET A 185 -12.85 10.44 -13.51
CA MET A 185 -13.46 11.78 -13.49
C MET A 185 -12.48 12.89 -13.90
N GLU A 186 -11.21 12.77 -13.55
CA GLU A 186 -10.19 13.79 -13.88
C GLU A 186 -9.69 13.69 -15.33
N VAL A 187 -9.81 12.53 -15.97
CA VAL A 187 -9.39 12.31 -17.38
C VAL A 187 -10.56 12.17 -18.34
N GLU A 188 -11.77 12.54 -17.93
CA GLU A 188 -12.97 12.45 -18.76
C GLU A 188 -12.78 13.14 -20.12
N GLY A 189 -13.11 12.41 -21.19
CA GLY A 189 -13.00 12.90 -22.58
C GLY A 189 -11.56 12.94 -23.13
N ILE A 190 -10.57 12.48 -22.36
CA ILE A 190 -9.18 12.42 -22.82
C ILE A 190 -8.87 11.03 -23.36
N GLU A 191 -8.76 10.94 -24.69
CA GLU A 191 -8.41 9.72 -25.40
C GLU A 191 -7.00 9.22 -25.05
N SER A 192 -6.77 7.92 -25.28
CA SER A 192 -5.46 7.28 -25.17
C SER A 192 -4.83 7.33 -23.76
N ILE A 193 -5.65 7.43 -22.72
CA ILE A 193 -5.24 7.22 -21.33
C ILE A 193 -6.05 6.05 -20.76
N THR A 194 -5.36 5.01 -20.29
CA THR A 194 -5.96 3.87 -19.59
C THR A 194 -5.22 3.65 -18.27
N MET A 195 -5.95 3.43 -17.18
CA MET A 195 -5.38 3.22 -15.85
C MET A 195 -5.96 1.97 -15.18
N LEU A 196 -5.07 1.19 -14.58
CA LEU A 196 -5.39 0.12 -13.63
C LEU A 196 -4.99 0.56 -12.23
N SER A 197 -5.89 0.41 -11.26
CA SER A 197 -5.57 0.47 -9.84
C SER A 197 -5.99 -0.84 -9.20
N ALA A 198 -5.07 -1.54 -8.53
CA ALA A 198 -5.35 -2.86 -7.95
C ALA A 198 -4.51 -3.20 -6.71
N GLY A 199 -5.13 -3.88 -5.75
CA GLY A 199 -4.49 -4.54 -4.62
C GLY A 199 -3.86 -5.86 -5.07
N THR A 200 -2.60 -6.08 -4.68
CA THR A 200 -1.84 -7.28 -5.09
C THR A 200 -2.29 -8.57 -4.40
N ASP A 201 -3.08 -8.46 -3.34
CA ASP A 201 -3.74 -9.60 -2.66
C ASP A 201 -4.99 -10.11 -3.37
N GLY A 202 -5.48 -9.34 -4.35
CA GLY A 202 -6.67 -9.65 -5.12
C GLY A 202 -7.97 -9.15 -4.49
N THR A 203 -7.88 -8.31 -3.46
CA THR A 203 -9.04 -7.76 -2.75
C THR A 203 -8.91 -6.25 -2.50
N ASP A 204 -10.00 -5.52 -2.62
CA ASP A 204 -10.08 -4.09 -2.40
C ASP A 204 -11.30 -3.76 -1.53
N GLY A 205 -11.03 -3.35 -0.29
CA GLY A 205 -12.08 -3.19 0.72
C GLY A 205 -12.82 -4.51 1.01
N PRO A 206 -14.07 -4.45 1.48
CA PRO A 206 -14.90 -5.64 1.72
C PRO A 206 -15.54 -6.17 0.42
N THR A 207 -14.73 -6.38 -0.63
CA THR A 207 -15.17 -6.83 -1.96
C THR A 207 -14.37 -8.04 -2.45
N ASP A 208 -14.83 -8.64 -3.54
CA ASP A 208 -14.16 -9.70 -4.32
C ASP A 208 -13.34 -9.13 -5.50
N ALA A 209 -13.31 -7.81 -5.67
CA ALA A 209 -12.50 -7.16 -6.69
C ALA A 209 -11.13 -6.80 -6.12
N ALA A 210 -10.08 -6.88 -6.93
CA ALA A 210 -8.77 -6.32 -6.63
C ALA A 210 -8.74 -4.80 -6.83
N GLY A 211 -9.67 -4.27 -7.63
CA GLY A 211 -9.73 -2.86 -8.01
C GLY A 211 -10.51 -2.69 -9.32
N ALA A 212 -10.13 -1.71 -10.13
CA ALA A 212 -10.81 -1.41 -11.39
C ALA A 212 -9.84 -0.87 -12.46
N MET A 213 -10.27 -0.99 -13.71
CA MET A 213 -9.62 -0.38 -14.87
C MET A 213 -10.52 0.68 -15.48
N VAL A 214 -9.94 1.81 -15.86
CA VAL A 214 -10.65 2.99 -16.37
C VAL A 214 -9.89 3.65 -17.52
N ASN A 215 -10.59 4.42 -18.32
CA ASN A 215 -10.06 5.23 -19.41
C ASN A 215 -10.84 6.56 -19.51
N GLY A 216 -10.47 7.42 -20.46
CA GLY A 216 -11.14 8.72 -20.66
C GLY A 216 -12.63 8.64 -21.03
N GLU A 217 -13.10 7.50 -21.53
CA GLU A 217 -14.49 7.27 -21.95
C GLU A 217 -15.37 6.73 -20.81
N THR A 218 -14.77 6.33 -19.69
CA THR A 218 -15.45 5.60 -18.60
C THR A 218 -16.62 6.40 -18.03
N ILE A 219 -16.43 7.71 -17.83
CA ILE A 219 -17.44 8.59 -17.22
C ILE A 219 -18.59 8.89 -18.18
N GLU A 220 -18.28 9.22 -19.43
CA GLU A 220 -19.30 9.44 -20.47
C GLU A 220 -20.16 8.18 -20.66
N SER A 221 -19.51 7.01 -20.74
CA SER A 221 -20.19 5.71 -20.84
C SER A 221 -21.11 5.44 -19.64
N ALA A 222 -20.65 5.75 -18.43
CA ALA A 222 -21.43 5.58 -17.21
C ALA A 222 -22.68 6.49 -17.21
N ARG A 223 -22.53 7.75 -17.62
CA ARG A 223 -23.66 8.68 -17.77
C ARG A 223 -24.65 8.23 -18.83
N GLY A 224 -24.16 7.63 -19.93
CA GLY A 224 -24.99 6.98 -20.95
C GLY A 224 -25.84 5.81 -20.40
N LEU A 225 -25.40 5.16 -19.33
CA LEU A 225 -26.13 4.12 -18.59
C LEU A 225 -27.01 4.68 -17.46
N GLY A 226 -27.10 6.01 -17.32
CA GLY A 226 -27.84 6.66 -16.24
C GLY A 226 -27.18 6.55 -14.86
N LEU A 227 -25.87 6.30 -14.82
CA LEU A 227 -25.09 6.30 -13.57
C LEU A 227 -24.59 7.72 -13.29
N ASP A 228 -24.53 8.06 -12.00
CA ASP A 228 -24.04 9.34 -11.47
C ASP A 228 -22.73 9.08 -10.69
N PRO A 229 -21.55 9.22 -11.33
CA PRO A 229 -20.25 8.92 -10.71
C PRO A 229 -20.03 9.64 -9.38
N GLU A 230 -20.40 10.91 -9.30
CA GLU A 230 -20.28 11.75 -8.13
C GLU A 230 -21.06 11.16 -6.96
N LYS A 231 -22.31 10.73 -7.20
CA LYS A 231 -23.14 10.08 -6.18
C LYS A 231 -22.55 8.75 -5.69
N TYR A 232 -22.02 7.91 -6.59
CA TYR A 232 -21.36 6.66 -6.17
C TYR A 232 -20.12 6.93 -5.33
N LEU A 233 -19.35 7.97 -5.66
CA LEU A 233 -18.17 8.35 -4.90
C LEU A 233 -18.55 8.91 -3.51
N GLU A 234 -19.56 9.77 -3.42
CA GLU A 234 -20.06 10.32 -2.14
C GLU A 234 -20.55 9.25 -1.18
N GLU A 235 -21.18 8.19 -1.71
CA GLU A 235 -21.68 7.07 -0.93
C GLU A 235 -20.64 5.96 -0.66
N ASN A 236 -19.38 6.12 -1.07
CA ASN A 236 -18.35 5.08 -1.04
C ASN A 236 -18.79 3.77 -1.74
N ASP A 237 -19.50 3.90 -2.86
CA ASP A 237 -20.15 2.81 -3.59
C ASP A 237 -19.48 2.47 -4.93
N SER A 238 -18.17 2.74 -5.03
CA SER A 238 -17.38 2.56 -6.26
C SER A 238 -17.37 1.12 -6.79
N TYR A 239 -17.51 0.10 -5.95
CA TYR A 239 -17.62 -1.29 -6.41
C TYR A 239 -18.88 -1.48 -7.28
N ASN A 240 -20.03 -1.01 -6.81
CA ASN A 240 -21.29 -1.17 -7.54
C ASN A 240 -21.31 -0.34 -8.82
N PHE A 241 -20.65 0.81 -8.83
CA PHE A 241 -20.41 1.59 -10.04
C PHE A 241 -19.68 0.75 -11.10
N PHE A 242 -18.51 0.20 -10.76
CA PHE A 242 -17.72 -0.56 -11.72
C PHE A 242 -18.30 -1.93 -12.06
N ASN A 243 -19.08 -2.53 -11.15
CA ASN A 243 -19.83 -3.75 -11.44
C ASN A 243 -20.86 -3.51 -12.57
N LYS A 244 -21.54 -2.36 -12.54
CA LYS A 244 -22.48 -1.97 -13.62
C LYS A 244 -21.76 -1.60 -14.93
N MET A 245 -20.56 -1.03 -14.82
CA MET A 245 -19.70 -0.73 -15.99
C MET A 245 -19.02 -1.96 -16.58
N GLY A 246 -18.92 -3.07 -15.83
CA GLY A 246 -18.17 -4.26 -16.25
C GLY A 246 -16.65 -4.06 -16.26
N SER A 247 -16.12 -3.12 -15.48
CA SER A 247 -14.69 -2.76 -15.46
C SER A 247 -13.98 -3.02 -14.13
N LEU A 248 -14.59 -3.84 -13.27
CA LEU A 248 -13.94 -4.42 -12.11
C LEU A 248 -12.83 -5.39 -12.54
N ILE A 249 -11.78 -5.44 -11.74
CA ILE A 249 -10.70 -6.40 -11.89
C ILE A 249 -10.87 -7.49 -10.83
N ILE A 250 -11.30 -8.67 -11.28
CA ILE A 250 -11.50 -9.84 -10.43
C ILE A 250 -10.37 -10.83 -10.67
N THR A 251 -9.38 -10.86 -9.77
CA THR A 251 -8.27 -11.84 -9.83
C THR A 251 -8.53 -13.07 -8.98
N GLY A 252 -9.42 -12.95 -7.97
CA GLY A 252 -9.46 -13.88 -6.84
C GLY A 252 -8.25 -13.73 -5.93
N PRO A 253 -8.16 -14.53 -4.84
CA PRO A 253 -7.05 -14.47 -3.91
C PRO A 253 -5.75 -14.86 -4.61
N THR A 254 -4.76 -13.96 -4.60
CA THR A 254 -3.48 -14.18 -5.30
C THR A 254 -2.49 -15.02 -4.48
N GLY A 255 -2.72 -15.14 -3.16
CA GLY A 255 -1.83 -15.83 -2.25
C GLY A 255 -0.59 -15.03 -1.82
N THR A 256 -0.54 -13.74 -2.14
CA THR A 256 0.52 -12.81 -1.70
C THR A 256 -0.08 -11.46 -1.33
N ASN A 257 0.65 -10.60 -0.61
CA ASN A 257 0.28 -9.20 -0.43
C ASN A 257 1.54 -8.35 -0.39
N VAL A 258 1.65 -7.43 -1.35
CA VAL A 258 2.69 -6.40 -1.41
C VAL A 258 2.09 -5.04 -1.72
N MET A 259 0.91 -4.77 -1.14
CA MET A 259 0.14 -3.51 -1.22
C MET A 259 -0.46 -3.26 -2.62
N ASP A 260 -0.72 -1.99 -2.98
CA ASP A 260 -1.36 -1.58 -4.23
C ASP A 260 -0.36 -1.26 -5.35
N ILE A 261 -0.83 -1.42 -6.59
CA ILE A 261 -0.18 -0.94 -7.80
C ILE A 261 -1.14 -0.07 -8.61
N GLN A 262 -0.62 1.02 -9.18
CA GLN A 262 -1.31 1.81 -10.20
C GLN A 262 -0.47 1.87 -11.47
N ILE A 263 -1.07 1.55 -12.59
CA ILE A 263 -0.42 1.51 -13.91
C ILE A 263 -1.25 2.36 -14.85
N VAL A 264 -0.64 3.40 -15.42
CA VAL A 264 -1.27 4.25 -16.44
C VAL A 264 -0.55 4.05 -17.77
N ILE A 265 -1.28 3.66 -18.80
CA ILE A 265 -0.82 3.64 -20.18
C ILE A 265 -1.30 4.92 -20.88
N ILE A 266 -0.37 5.56 -21.60
CA ILE A 266 -0.60 6.76 -22.39
C ILE A 266 -0.08 6.52 -23.80
N ASP A 267 -0.99 6.23 -24.73
CA ASP A 267 -0.70 5.81 -26.13
C ASP A 267 -0.49 6.97 -27.11
#